data_AF-A0A522SLK5-F1
#
_entry.id   AF-A0A522SLK5-F1
#
_cell.length_a   1.000
_cell.length_b   1.000
_cell.length_c   1.000
_cell.angle_alpha   90.00
_cell.angle_beta   90.00
_cell.angle_gamma   90.00
#
_symmetry.space_group_name_H-M   'P 1'
#
loop_
_entity.id
_entity.type
_entity.pdbx_description
1 polymer ?
#
loop_
_entity_poly.entity_id
_entity_poly.type
_entity_poly.pdbx_seq_one_letter_code
_entity_poly.pdbx_strand_id
1 'polypeptide(L)'
;MKAILWILLFFCIISCTHSNKKESGPSVALQDTAAFKVENNLITNIPGRNIISLNGTWQYIMDPYNTGFYNYRYKELNQNDPAAYWNADTPENKSDLKEFGYSDQYTLQVRGDWNHQDPKFLYYEGTVWYHKAFDFKKRKPTDRVFLYFGAVNYRADVYLNGKKLGMHVGGFTPFNFEIPSGLLKERGNYLVVRVNNTRRKDDVPTLNTDWWNYGGITRSVDLVEVPDEFIRDYFIHLKKGNPGSVPDTKNVVITGWISLNKKPAAEETLSIEIPELHFIKKFTTLSHVTPFQMNVPDLQLWSPAHPKLYKIIIRSNEDSTTDQIGFRTIEAFHKQVLLNGKSIFMRGICMHEEIPEVPRRAFSRQDALELLNEAKELGCNMVRLAHYPYDGTMTRVADSMGILVWSEIPVYWTIDFTNKQVLQNAEAQLTDMITRDHNRASVIIWSVGNETPVNAARTNFMHTLIDSAHTLDDTRMVSAALEVNYNGNKRIHEVNDPLGKYVDLVAFNEYLGWYGGLPDKCRTANWG
;
A
#
# COMPACT_ATOMS: atom_id res chain seq x y z
N MET A 1 -40.09 46.24 -26.36
CA MET A 1 -38.93 45.88 -25.50
C MET A 1 -38.92 44.38 -25.34
N LYS A 2 -37.75 43.79 -25.63
CA LYS A 2 -37.35 42.38 -25.78
C LYS A 2 -38.14 41.29 -25.01
N ALA A 3 -38.53 40.22 -25.71
CA ALA A 3 -37.87 38.90 -25.60
C ALA A 3 -38.34 37.98 -26.74
N ILE A 4 -37.37 37.34 -27.39
CA ILE A 4 -37.49 36.50 -28.59
C ILE A 4 -37.36 35.03 -28.16
N LEU A 5 -38.26 34.22 -28.69
CA LEU A 5 -38.38 32.76 -28.60
C LEU A 5 -37.69 32.12 -29.80
N TRP A 6 -36.81 31.12 -29.64
CA TRP A 6 -36.42 30.23 -30.74
C TRP A 6 -36.29 28.77 -30.28
N ILE A 7 -37.15 27.94 -30.87
CA ILE A 7 -36.99 26.51 -31.10
C ILE A 7 -36.78 26.39 -32.62
N LEU A 8 -35.85 25.56 -33.08
CA LEU A 8 -35.97 24.88 -34.39
C LEU A 8 -34.96 23.72 -34.54
N LEU A 9 -35.52 22.55 -34.81
CA LEU A 9 -34.87 21.36 -35.38
C LEU A 9 -34.48 21.61 -36.84
N PHE A 10 -33.43 20.92 -37.32
CA PHE A 10 -33.27 20.59 -38.74
C PHE A 10 -32.68 19.18 -38.92
N PHE A 11 -33.38 18.38 -39.73
CA PHE A 11 -32.92 17.16 -40.39
C PHE A 11 -32.57 17.52 -41.84
N CYS A 12 -31.51 16.95 -42.43
CA CYS A 12 -31.55 16.55 -43.85
C CYS A 12 -30.45 15.55 -44.23
N ILE A 13 -30.82 14.66 -45.13
CA ILE A 13 -30.14 13.45 -45.65
C ILE A 13 -29.57 13.76 -47.04
N ILE A 14 -28.38 13.25 -47.39
CA ILE A 14 -27.97 12.98 -48.79
C ILE A 14 -27.20 11.63 -48.84
N SER A 15 -27.36 10.92 -49.96
CA SER A 15 -27.23 9.48 -50.23
C SER A 15 -26.05 9.13 -51.18
N CYS A 16 -25.53 7.88 -51.08
CA CYS A 16 -24.99 6.94 -52.11
C CYS A 16 -23.86 7.38 -53.10
N THR A 17 -22.93 6.57 -53.68
CA THR A 17 -22.81 5.11 -53.98
C THR A 17 -21.37 4.73 -54.48
N HIS A 18 -20.95 3.47 -54.22
CA HIS A 18 -20.26 2.46 -55.11
C HIS A 18 -18.72 2.28 -55.32
N SER A 19 -18.29 1.01 -55.07
CA SER A 19 -17.30 0.11 -55.75
C SER A 19 -15.77 0.37 -55.60
N ASN A 20 -14.79 -0.58 -55.58
CA ASN A 20 -14.69 -2.02 -55.84
C ASN A 20 -13.30 -2.58 -55.38
N LYS A 21 -13.25 -3.88 -54.99
CA LYS A 21 -12.18 -4.93 -55.16
C LYS A 21 -10.76 -4.92 -54.50
N LYS A 22 -10.55 -5.97 -53.67
CA LYS A 22 -9.52 -7.07 -53.63
C LYS A 22 -8.07 -6.89 -53.10
N GLU A 23 -7.62 -8.00 -52.45
CA GLU A 23 -6.25 -8.48 -52.06
C GLU A 23 -5.61 -7.93 -50.76
N SER A 24 -4.78 -8.62 -49.96
CA SER A 24 -4.67 -10.01 -49.45
C SER A 24 -3.55 -10.08 -48.37
N GLY A 25 -3.88 -10.15 -47.07
CA GLY A 25 -3.07 -10.63 -45.90
C GLY A 25 -1.69 -9.98 -45.57
N PRO A 26 -1.06 -10.28 -44.40
CA PRO A 26 -1.59 -10.35 -43.04
C PRO A 26 -0.90 -9.30 -42.11
N SER A 27 -1.63 -8.67 -41.18
CA SER A 27 -1.00 -8.06 -40.00
C SER A 27 -1.88 -8.32 -38.79
N VAL A 28 -1.46 -9.28 -37.96
CA VAL A 28 -2.01 -9.46 -36.61
C VAL A 28 -1.55 -8.25 -35.80
N ALA A 29 -2.37 -7.21 -35.78
CA ALA A 29 -2.21 -6.08 -34.89
C ALA A 29 -2.60 -6.55 -33.49
N LEU A 30 -1.62 -6.63 -32.60
CA LEU A 30 -1.82 -6.67 -31.16
C LEU A 30 -2.29 -5.27 -30.71
N GLN A 31 -3.60 -5.06 -30.75
CA GLN A 31 -4.36 -4.10 -29.95
C GLN A 31 -5.20 -4.96 -28.97
N ASP A 32 -5.23 -4.79 -27.66
CA ASP A 32 -5.10 -3.60 -26.84
C ASP A 32 -4.24 -3.90 -25.59
N THR A 33 -3.30 -3.01 -25.28
CA THR A 33 -2.75 -2.92 -23.92
C THR A 33 -3.42 -1.72 -23.27
N ALA A 34 -4.26 -1.99 -22.27
CA ALA A 34 -4.86 -0.97 -21.45
C ALA A 34 -3.77 -0.05 -20.88
N ALA A 35 -4.01 1.26 -20.98
CA ALA A 35 -3.08 2.28 -20.55
C ALA A 35 -2.86 2.19 -19.02
N PHE A 36 -1.71 1.66 -18.61
CA PHE A 36 -1.21 1.78 -17.24
C PHE A 36 -1.00 3.27 -16.92
N LYS A 37 -1.84 3.85 -16.05
CA LYS A 37 -1.79 5.28 -15.74
C LYS A 37 -2.11 5.59 -14.27
N VAL A 38 -1.20 5.22 -13.38
CA VAL A 38 -0.64 6.08 -12.30
C VAL A 38 0.78 5.55 -12.10
N GLU A 39 1.81 6.30 -12.49
CA GLU A 39 3.20 5.91 -12.21
C GLU A 39 3.45 6.11 -10.69
N ASN A 40 3.33 5.04 -9.92
CA ASN A 40 3.74 5.05 -8.52
C ASN A 40 5.28 5.14 -8.47
N ASN A 41 5.81 6.18 -7.82
CA ASN A 41 7.25 6.40 -7.68
C ASN A 41 7.86 5.62 -6.50
N LEU A 42 7.08 4.76 -5.86
CA LEU A 42 7.53 3.87 -4.79
C LEU A 42 8.59 2.88 -5.32
N ILE A 43 9.72 2.79 -4.63
CA ILE A 43 10.71 1.74 -4.87
C ILE A 43 10.25 0.49 -4.11
N THR A 44 10.03 -0.61 -4.83
CA THR A 44 9.55 -1.85 -4.22
C THR A 44 10.69 -2.78 -3.85
N ASN A 45 10.36 -3.74 -2.98
CA ASN A 45 11.26 -4.74 -2.43
C ASN A 45 12.53 -4.17 -1.78
N ILE A 46 12.35 -3.20 -0.86
CA ILE A 46 13.44 -2.60 -0.08
C ILE A 46 14.39 -3.62 0.58
N PRO A 47 13.93 -4.76 1.14
CA PRO A 47 14.85 -5.78 1.68
C PRO A 47 15.81 -6.39 0.66
N GLY A 48 15.50 -6.31 -0.64
CA GLY A 48 16.36 -6.77 -1.73
C GLY A 48 17.32 -5.70 -2.28
N ARG A 49 17.40 -4.52 -1.63
CA ARG A 49 18.23 -3.38 -2.05
C ARG A 49 19.42 -3.16 -1.12
N ASN A 50 20.35 -2.31 -1.55
CA ASN A 50 21.38 -1.81 -0.64
C ASN A 50 20.79 -0.70 0.24
N ILE A 51 20.66 -1.00 1.53
CA ILE A 51 20.03 -0.11 2.50
C ILE A 51 20.97 0.21 3.65
N ILE A 52 20.86 1.43 4.16
CA ILE A 52 21.45 1.85 5.44
C ILE A 52 20.28 2.30 6.32
N SER A 53 20.07 1.59 7.42
CA SER A 53 18.97 1.91 8.31
C SER A 53 19.26 3.15 9.14
N LEU A 54 18.27 4.03 9.26
CA LEU A 54 18.26 5.17 10.17
C LEU A 54 17.42 4.87 11.43
N ASN A 55 16.95 3.64 11.60
CA ASN A 55 16.30 3.20 12.84
C ASN A 55 17.20 3.38 14.07
N GLY A 56 16.59 3.35 15.24
CA GLY A 56 17.20 3.48 16.55
C GLY A 56 16.62 4.66 17.32
N THR A 57 17.42 5.20 18.22
CA THR A 57 17.03 6.32 19.06
C THR A 57 17.15 7.64 18.30
N TRP A 58 16.08 8.42 18.32
CA TRP A 58 15.95 9.75 17.73
C TRP A 58 15.60 10.75 18.82
N GLN A 59 16.12 11.98 18.69
CA GLN A 59 15.74 13.07 19.58
C GLN A 59 14.37 13.60 19.15
N TYR A 60 13.58 14.14 20.08
CA TYR A 60 12.27 14.69 19.73
C TYR A 60 11.92 15.99 20.45
N ILE A 61 10.97 16.73 19.87
CA ILE A 61 10.29 17.87 20.49
C ILE A 61 8.77 17.67 20.35
N MET A 62 8.04 17.74 21.46
CA MET A 62 6.57 17.73 21.49
C MET A 62 6.05 19.14 21.24
N ASP A 63 5.25 19.34 20.20
CA ASP A 63 4.86 20.67 19.71
C ASP A 63 3.33 20.77 19.48
N PRO A 64 2.51 20.83 20.54
CA PRO A 64 1.05 20.83 20.42
C PRO A 64 0.51 22.05 19.67
N TYR A 65 1.23 23.17 19.68
CA TYR A 65 0.80 24.43 19.07
C TYR A 65 1.40 24.66 17.68
N ASN A 66 2.18 23.71 17.17
CA ASN A 66 2.87 23.81 15.89
C ASN A 66 3.80 25.04 15.81
N THR A 67 4.38 25.44 16.93
CA THR A 67 5.27 26.60 17.06
C THR A 67 6.54 26.42 16.23
N GLY A 68 7.01 25.19 16.06
CA GLY A 68 8.16 24.89 15.21
C GLY A 68 7.91 25.06 13.71
N PHE A 69 6.64 25.20 13.31
CA PHE A 69 6.23 25.33 11.91
C PHE A 69 5.59 26.69 11.60
N TYR A 70 4.81 27.26 12.53
CA TYR A 70 4.09 28.51 12.36
C TYR A 70 4.60 29.60 13.30
N ASN A 71 4.68 30.83 12.81
CA ASN A 71 4.91 32.00 13.67
C ASN A 71 3.66 32.42 14.47
N TYR A 72 3.80 33.43 15.33
CA TYR A 72 2.70 33.96 16.16
C TYR A 72 1.50 34.54 15.38
N ARG A 73 1.63 34.75 14.06
CA ARG A 73 0.53 35.15 13.15
C ARG A 73 -0.05 33.96 12.38
N TYR A 74 0.29 32.74 12.79
CA TYR A 74 -0.13 31.49 12.17
C TYR A 74 0.24 31.40 10.68
N LYS A 75 1.41 31.93 10.31
CA LYS A 75 2.00 31.78 8.97
C LYS A 75 3.17 30.82 9.04
N GLU A 76 3.26 29.94 8.05
CA GLU A 76 4.38 29.00 7.94
C GLU A 76 5.71 29.77 7.93
N LEU A 77 6.67 29.29 8.71
CA LEU A 77 8.00 29.85 8.76
C LEU A 77 8.71 29.65 7.42
N ASN A 78 9.52 30.62 7.01
CA ASN A 78 10.31 30.47 5.79
C ASN A 78 11.34 29.36 5.96
N GLN A 79 11.75 28.71 4.87
CA GLN A 79 12.69 27.58 4.92
C GLN A 79 13.98 27.91 5.71
N ASN A 80 14.51 29.12 5.58
CA ASN A 80 15.76 29.54 6.24
C ASN A 80 15.51 30.31 7.55
N ASP A 81 14.29 30.27 8.10
CA ASP A 81 13.98 30.93 9.35
C ASP A 81 14.72 30.23 10.52
N PRO A 82 15.51 30.95 11.32
CA PRO A 82 16.28 30.35 12.41
C PRO A 82 15.40 29.76 13.52
N ALA A 83 14.14 30.18 13.63
CA ALA A 83 13.19 29.62 14.61
C ALA A 83 12.50 28.33 14.12
N ALA A 84 12.65 27.96 12.84
CA ALA A 84 12.03 26.77 12.31
C ALA A 84 12.73 25.48 12.77
N TYR A 85 11.96 24.52 13.28
CA TYR A 85 12.51 23.32 13.95
C TYR A 85 13.20 22.33 13.00
N TRP A 86 13.06 22.53 11.68
CA TRP A 86 13.80 21.76 10.67
C TRP A 86 15.21 22.27 10.40
N ASN A 87 15.59 23.43 10.94
CA ASN A 87 16.94 23.98 10.82
C ASN A 87 17.82 23.55 12.00
N ALA A 88 19.13 23.74 11.85
CA ALA A 88 20.11 23.44 12.90
C ALA A 88 19.71 24.13 14.22
N ASP A 89 19.75 23.38 15.31
CA ASP A 89 19.32 23.85 16.63
C ASP A 89 20.43 24.57 17.40
N THR A 90 21.69 24.42 16.98
CA THR A 90 22.84 25.10 17.56
C THR A 90 22.88 26.58 17.16
N PRO A 91 22.95 27.54 18.11
CA PRO A 91 23.17 28.94 17.80
C PRO A 91 24.60 29.18 17.29
N GLU A 92 24.79 30.09 16.33
CA GLU A 92 26.12 30.46 15.83
C GLU A 92 26.83 31.41 16.80
N ASN A 93 26.07 32.30 17.44
CA ASN A 93 26.53 33.25 18.43
C ASN A 93 25.67 33.19 19.71
N LYS A 94 26.25 33.54 20.86
CA LYS A 94 25.53 33.58 22.14
C LYS A 94 24.36 34.57 22.19
N SER A 95 24.32 35.52 21.27
CA SER A 95 23.25 36.51 21.12
C SER A 95 22.10 36.03 20.21
N ASP A 96 22.26 34.89 19.54
CA ASP A 96 21.23 34.37 18.64
C ASP A 96 20.04 33.89 19.46
N LEU A 97 18.85 34.36 19.09
CA LEU A 97 17.61 33.87 19.70
C LEU A 97 17.31 32.46 19.18
N LYS A 98 17.32 31.48 20.08
CA LYS A 98 17.00 30.09 19.78
C LYS A 98 16.07 29.52 20.85
N GLU A 99 14.86 29.16 20.45
CA GLU A 99 13.80 28.69 21.36
C GLU A 99 13.60 27.18 21.33
N PHE A 100 14.46 26.44 20.62
CA PHE A 100 14.41 24.98 20.52
C PHE A 100 15.79 24.36 20.52
N GLY A 101 15.85 23.08 20.90
CA GLY A 101 17.07 22.28 20.97
C GLY A 101 16.73 20.80 20.97
N TYR A 102 17.45 20.01 20.18
CA TYR A 102 17.36 18.55 20.22
C TYR A 102 18.39 18.02 21.22
N SER A 103 17.93 17.22 22.18
CA SER A 103 18.75 16.75 23.28
C SER A 103 18.59 15.26 23.50
N ASP A 104 19.67 14.59 23.88
CA ASP A 104 19.67 13.16 24.23
C ASP A 104 18.84 12.85 25.49
N GLN A 105 18.39 13.88 26.22
CA GLN A 105 17.43 13.73 27.32
C GLN A 105 16.02 13.38 26.83
N TYR A 106 15.65 13.79 25.62
CA TYR A 106 14.31 13.60 25.06
C TYR A 106 14.41 12.76 23.81
N THR A 107 14.27 11.45 23.98
CA THR A 107 14.40 10.51 22.88
C THR A 107 13.22 9.56 22.76
N LEU A 108 12.98 9.10 21.53
CA LEU A 108 12.03 8.05 21.18
C LEU A 108 12.75 7.04 20.29
N GLN A 109 12.34 5.78 20.39
CA GLN A 109 12.73 4.73 19.45
C GLN A 109 11.94 4.89 18.15
N VAL A 110 12.67 4.83 17.05
CA VAL A 110 12.17 4.67 15.69
C VAL A 110 12.69 3.31 15.23
N ARG A 111 11.90 2.31 14.94
CA ARG A 111 10.46 2.21 14.67
C ARG A 111 9.63 2.21 15.95
N GLY A 112 8.42 2.73 15.87
CA GLY A 112 7.41 2.55 16.90
C GLY A 112 6.45 3.73 17.01
N ASP A 113 5.31 3.49 17.61
CA ASP A 113 4.42 4.56 18.06
C ASP A 113 5.02 5.30 19.26
N TRP A 114 4.71 6.59 19.41
CA TRP A 114 5.13 7.34 20.60
C TRP A 114 4.30 7.00 21.85
N ASN A 115 3.08 6.47 21.66
CA ASN A 115 2.06 6.36 22.70
C ASN A 115 2.46 5.40 23.81
N HIS A 116 3.09 4.28 23.46
CA HIS A 116 3.54 3.29 24.44
C HIS A 116 4.90 3.64 25.10
N GLN A 117 5.67 4.57 24.51
CA GLN A 117 7.06 4.81 24.92
C GLN A 117 7.18 5.70 26.16
N ASP A 118 6.26 6.64 26.35
CA ASP A 118 6.21 7.51 27.53
C ASP A 118 4.74 7.80 27.88
N PRO A 119 4.32 7.68 29.16
CA PRO A 119 2.94 7.93 29.59
C PRO A 119 2.36 9.28 29.15
N LYS A 120 3.18 10.33 28.97
CA LYS A 120 2.70 11.63 28.50
C LYS A 120 2.19 11.62 27.05
N PHE A 121 2.57 10.61 26.28
CA PHE A 121 2.17 10.44 24.89
C PHE A 121 0.94 9.56 24.71
N LEU A 122 0.46 8.87 25.75
CA LEU A 122 -0.62 7.88 25.64
C LEU A 122 -1.82 8.43 24.85
N TYR A 123 -2.34 9.58 25.27
CA TYR A 123 -3.47 10.29 24.63
C TYR A 123 -3.03 11.45 23.73
N TYR A 124 -1.74 11.58 23.43
CA TYR A 124 -1.26 12.72 22.67
C TYR A 124 -1.66 12.60 21.19
N GLU A 125 -2.49 13.55 20.77
CA GLU A 125 -2.83 13.79 19.38
C GLU A 125 -2.35 15.19 18.99
N GLY A 126 -1.29 15.27 18.19
CA GLY A 126 -0.62 16.54 17.90
C GLY A 126 0.65 16.35 17.09
N THR A 127 1.53 17.34 17.16
CA THR A 127 2.79 17.32 16.42
C THR A 127 3.94 16.88 17.32
N VAL A 128 4.78 15.97 16.82
CA VAL A 128 6.10 15.64 17.37
C VAL A 128 7.14 15.81 16.27
N TRP A 129 8.20 16.53 16.57
CA TRP A 129 9.37 16.66 15.71
C TRP A 129 10.38 15.59 16.08
N TYR A 130 10.91 14.88 15.10
CA TYR A 130 11.97 13.89 15.25
C TYR A 130 13.25 14.42 14.60
N HIS A 131 14.40 14.21 15.23
CA HIS A 131 15.72 14.60 14.72
C HIS A 131 16.72 13.45 14.81
N LYS A 132 17.47 13.26 13.72
CA LYS A 132 18.55 12.27 13.63
C LYS A 132 19.74 12.81 12.86
N ALA A 133 20.89 12.88 13.54
CA ALA A 133 22.17 13.07 12.88
C ALA A 133 22.71 11.75 12.31
N PHE A 134 23.36 11.80 11.15
CA PHE A 134 24.00 10.64 10.54
C PHE A 134 25.10 11.04 9.53
N ASP A 135 26.05 10.13 9.34
CA ASP A 135 27.04 10.19 8.28
C ASP A 135 26.66 9.19 7.18
N PHE A 136 26.96 9.51 5.93
CA PHE A 136 26.64 8.65 4.81
C PHE A 136 27.65 8.82 3.69
N LYS A 137 28.33 7.73 3.32
CA LYS A 137 29.25 7.72 2.19
C LYS A 137 28.69 6.86 1.07
N LYS A 138 28.45 7.46 -0.09
CA LYS A 138 28.05 6.73 -1.29
C LYS A 138 29.10 5.68 -1.67
N ARG A 139 28.65 4.51 -2.11
CA ARG A 139 29.51 3.47 -2.69
C ARG A 139 30.07 3.91 -4.04
N LYS A 140 29.23 4.52 -4.88
CA LYS A 140 29.65 5.15 -6.13
C LYS A 140 29.15 6.60 -6.18
N PRO A 141 29.96 7.55 -6.68
CA PRO A 141 29.53 8.95 -6.81
C PRO A 141 28.26 9.13 -7.66
N THR A 142 28.05 8.26 -8.65
CA THR A 142 26.90 8.25 -9.57
C THR A 142 25.62 7.66 -8.97
N ASP A 143 25.71 6.96 -7.84
CA ASP A 143 24.53 6.33 -7.24
C ASP A 143 23.54 7.40 -6.75
N ARG A 144 22.26 7.08 -6.89
CA ARG A 144 21.14 7.85 -6.38
C ARG A 144 20.78 7.32 -4.99
N VAL A 145 20.33 8.22 -4.13
CA VAL A 145 19.97 7.86 -2.75
C VAL A 145 18.55 8.34 -2.50
N PHE A 146 17.72 7.43 -2.01
CA PHE A 146 16.35 7.70 -1.63
C PHE A 146 16.22 7.56 -0.11
N LEU A 147 15.45 8.45 0.51
CA LEU A 147 15.00 8.29 1.87
C LEU A 147 13.64 7.58 1.84
N TYR A 148 13.56 6.39 2.42
CA TYR A 148 12.37 5.55 2.45
C TYR A 148 11.80 5.46 3.86
N PHE A 149 10.50 5.65 4.00
CA PHE A 149 9.75 5.43 5.24
C PHE A 149 8.76 4.28 5.02
N GLY A 150 8.75 3.30 5.92
CA GLY A 150 7.79 2.21 5.89
C GLY A 150 6.36 2.65 6.23
N ALA A 151 6.21 3.64 7.11
CA ALA A 151 4.97 4.33 7.48
C ALA A 151 5.27 5.42 8.52
N VAL A 152 4.48 6.49 8.49
CA VAL A 152 4.46 7.55 9.51
C VAL A 152 3.00 7.95 9.72
N ASN A 153 2.48 7.81 10.94
CA ASN A 153 1.08 8.16 11.22
C ASN A 153 0.94 9.56 11.85
N TYR A 154 0.18 10.50 11.25
CA TYR A 154 -0.61 10.43 10.01
C TYR A 154 -0.02 11.26 8.86
N ARG A 155 0.51 12.45 9.19
CA ARG A 155 1.17 13.36 8.25
C ARG A 155 2.64 13.48 8.60
N ALA A 156 3.49 13.48 7.57
CA ALA A 156 4.92 13.66 7.71
C ALA A 156 5.38 14.82 6.82
N ASP A 157 5.99 15.87 7.38
CA ASP A 157 6.82 16.81 6.63
C ASP A 157 8.29 16.45 6.87
N VAL A 158 9.05 16.21 5.80
CA VAL A 158 10.41 15.65 5.88
C VAL A 158 11.43 16.67 5.38
N TYR A 159 12.48 16.87 6.17
CA TYR A 159 13.55 17.84 5.91
C TYR A 159 14.92 17.21 6.09
N LEU A 160 15.82 17.44 5.14
CA LEU A 160 17.22 17.03 5.23
C LEU A 160 18.11 18.27 5.18
N ASN A 161 18.97 18.45 6.17
CA ASN A 161 19.92 19.56 6.23
C ASN A 161 19.22 20.94 6.05
N GLY A 162 18.05 21.13 6.68
CA GLY A 162 17.26 22.35 6.60
C GLY A 162 16.38 22.50 5.34
N LYS A 163 16.48 21.58 4.37
CA LYS A 163 15.72 21.63 3.12
C LYS A 163 14.57 20.63 3.13
N LYS A 164 13.36 21.08 2.78
CA LYS A 164 12.19 20.21 2.64
C LYS A 164 12.38 19.23 1.48
N LEU A 165 12.22 17.94 1.75
CA LEU A 165 12.20 16.88 0.75
C LEU A 165 10.79 16.65 0.20
N GLY A 166 9.78 16.73 1.07
CA GLY A 166 8.39 16.54 0.68
C GLY A 166 7.47 16.34 1.88
N MET A 167 6.24 15.87 1.59
CA MET A 167 5.27 15.50 2.60
C MET A 167 4.54 14.21 2.23
N HIS A 168 4.06 13.49 3.23
CA HIS A 168 3.20 12.31 3.06
C HIS A 168 1.97 12.41 3.96
N VAL A 169 0.86 11.84 3.50
CA VAL A 169 -0.43 11.76 4.19
C VAL A 169 -0.95 10.34 4.04
N GLY A 170 -1.22 9.67 5.15
CA GLY A 170 -1.57 8.25 5.17
C GLY A 170 -0.70 7.53 6.18
N GLY A 171 -1.32 6.92 7.20
CA GLY A 171 -0.59 6.42 8.36
C GLY A 171 0.05 5.04 8.22
N PHE A 172 -0.21 4.34 7.10
CA PHE A 172 -0.03 2.90 7.00
C PHE A 172 0.63 2.45 5.70
N THR A 173 0.97 3.38 4.80
CA THR A 173 1.62 3.08 3.53
C THR A 173 3.02 3.68 3.48
N PRO A 174 3.95 3.03 2.76
CA PRO A 174 5.31 3.53 2.63
C PRO A 174 5.39 4.68 1.63
N PHE A 175 6.45 5.48 1.74
CA PHE A 175 6.77 6.53 0.77
C PHE A 175 8.28 6.76 0.69
N ASN A 176 8.74 7.33 -0.42
CA ASN A 176 10.15 7.69 -0.59
C ASN A 176 10.38 9.03 -1.26
N PHE A 177 11.48 9.68 -0.89
CA PHE A 177 11.98 10.89 -1.54
C PHE A 177 13.37 10.64 -2.09
N GLU A 178 13.60 10.99 -3.34
CA GLU A 178 14.96 11.11 -3.84
C GLU A 178 15.67 12.26 -3.15
N ILE A 179 16.89 12.02 -2.67
CA ILE A 179 17.71 13.08 -2.07
C ILE A 179 18.42 13.84 -3.20
N PRO A 180 18.18 15.16 -3.34
CA PRO A 180 18.82 15.96 -4.38
C PRO A 180 20.35 15.90 -4.32
N SER A 181 20.98 15.91 -5.50
CA SER A 181 22.45 15.96 -5.60
C SER A 181 23.00 17.18 -4.85
N GLY A 182 24.07 16.97 -4.08
CA GLY A 182 24.72 17.99 -3.25
C GLY A 182 24.04 18.28 -1.91
N LEU A 183 22.81 17.78 -1.65
CA LEU A 183 22.18 17.93 -0.34
C LEU A 183 22.74 16.96 0.70
N LEU A 184 23.01 15.72 0.27
CA LEU A 184 23.61 14.68 1.10
C LEU A 184 25.14 14.87 1.16
N LYS A 185 25.66 15.04 2.37
CA LYS A 185 27.09 15.20 2.65
C LYS A 185 27.68 13.88 3.13
N GLU A 186 29.00 13.72 3.07
CA GLU A 186 29.64 12.54 3.66
C GLU A 186 29.48 12.50 5.19
N ARG A 187 29.49 13.68 5.83
CA ARG A 187 29.40 13.82 7.28
C ARG A 187 28.48 14.96 7.70
N GLY A 188 27.95 14.84 8.91
CA GLY A 188 27.18 15.88 9.58
C GLY A 188 25.84 16.17 8.90
N ASN A 189 25.19 15.13 8.37
CA ASN A 189 23.80 15.27 7.93
C ASN A 189 22.88 15.20 9.13
N TYR A 190 21.74 15.87 9.02
CA TYR A 190 20.63 15.70 9.94
C TYR A 190 19.30 15.63 9.21
N LEU A 191 18.47 14.69 9.63
CA LEU A 191 17.11 14.47 9.17
C LEU A 191 16.15 14.96 10.24
N VAL A 192 15.21 15.81 9.85
CA VAL A 192 14.10 16.27 10.69
C VAL A 192 12.78 15.83 10.08
N VAL A 193 11.91 15.25 10.90
CA VAL A 193 10.56 14.84 10.49
C VAL A 193 9.55 15.43 11.44
N ARG A 194 8.64 16.25 10.91
CA ARG A 194 7.45 16.70 11.63
C ARG A 194 6.36 15.66 11.44
N VAL A 195 5.95 15.00 12.52
CA VAL A 195 4.89 14.00 12.50
C VAL A 195 3.66 14.54 13.19
N ASN A 196 2.48 14.43 12.56
CA ASN A 196 1.22 14.87 13.13
C ASN A 196 0.14 13.79 12.97
N ASN A 197 -0.44 13.31 14.08
CA ASN A 197 -1.53 12.31 14.09
C ASN A 197 -2.90 12.93 14.42
N THR A 198 -3.05 14.26 14.38
CA THR A 198 -4.34 14.91 14.63
C THR A 198 -5.39 14.38 13.63
N ARG A 199 -6.49 13.82 14.14
CA ARG A 199 -7.59 13.31 13.33
C ARG A 199 -8.29 14.45 12.58
N ARG A 200 -8.63 14.23 11.31
CA ARG A 200 -9.40 15.18 10.50
C ARG A 200 -10.57 14.49 9.81
N LYS A 201 -11.60 15.27 9.47
CA LYS A 201 -12.81 14.76 8.82
C LYS A 201 -12.53 14.23 7.41
N ASP A 202 -11.61 14.89 6.72
CA ASP A 202 -11.19 14.68 5.34
C ASP A 202 -9.96 13.76 5.21
N ASP A 203 -9.54 13.12 6.30
CA ASP A 203 -8.52 12.09 6.30
C ASP A 203 -9.15 10.69 6.06
N VAL A 204 -8.33 9.74 5.64
CA VAL A 204 -8.66 8.31 5.54
C VAL A 204 -7.66 7.57 6.44
N PRO A 205 -8.05 7.14 7.66
CA PRO A 205 -9.39 7.20 8.27
C PRO A 205 -9.83 8.61 8.73
N THR A 206 -11.12 8.75 9.06
CA THR A 206 -11.74 10.02 9.52
C THR A 206 -11.63 10.23 11.04
N LEU A 207 -12.46 11.11 11.62
CA LEU A 207 -12.47 11.49 13.04
C LEU A 207 -12.72 10.34 14.03
N ASN A 208 -13.37 9.26 13.60
CA ASN A 208 -13.83 8.19 14.47
C ASN A 208 -13.45 6.81 13.90
N THR A 209 -12.90 5.97 14.76
CA THR A 209 -12.41 4.61 14.48
C THR A 209 -12.47 3.78 15.75
N ASP A 210 -12.56 2.45 15.64
CA ASP A 210 -12.53 1.54 16.80
C ASP A 210 -11.13 0.96 17.09
N TRP A 211 -10.10 1.77 16.88
CA TRP A 211 -8.71 1.43 17.22
C TRP A 211 -7.96 2.65 17.72
N TRP A 212 -6.84 2.41 18.40
CA TRP A 212 -6.04 3.49 18.97
C TRP A 212 -5.29 4.30 17.90
N ASN A 213 -5.28 5.63 18.06
CA ASN A 213 -4.57 6.54 17.15
C ASN A 213 -3.07 6.63 17.47
N TYR A 214 -2.36 5.53 17.22
CA TYR A 214 -0.92 5.44 17.43
C TYR A 214 -0.14 6.39 16.50
N GLY A 215 0.44 7.46 17.04
CA GLY A 215 1.22 8.43 16.27
C GLY A 215 2.72 8.11 16.24
N GLY A 216 3.43 8.67 15.25
CA GLY A 216 4.90 8.57 15.18
C GLY A 216 5.43 7.95 13.89
N ILE A 217 6.74 7.71 13.88
CA ILE A 217 7.44 6.98 12.81
C ILE A 217 7.35 5.48 13.13
N THR A 218 6.23 4.87 12.74
CA THR A 218 5.81 3.55 13.21
C THR A 218 6.54 2.39 12.53
N ARG A 219 7.17 2.61 11.37
CA ARG A 219 7.95 1.60 10.63
C ARG A 219 9.31 2.14 10.20
N SER A 220 10.08 1.32 9.46
CA SER A 220 11.50 1.59 9.23
C SER A 220 11.75 2.90 8.49
N VAL A 221 12.90 3.52 8.79
CA VAL A 221 13.47 4.62 8.02
C VAL A 221 14.79 4.16 7.46
N ASP A 222 14.94 4.18 6.15
CA ASP A 222 16.11 3.63 5.47
C ASP A 222 16.60 4.56 4.35
N LEU A 223 17.91 4.67 4.21
CA LEU A 223 18.55 5.23 3.01
C LEU A 223 18.74 4.10 2.02
N VAL A 224 18.14 4.23 0.83
CA VAL A 224 18.18 3.25 -0.24
C VAL A 224 19.11 3.77 -1.33
N GLU A 225 20.26 3.11 -1.51
CA GLU A 225 21.25 3.49 -2.52
C GLU A 225 21.14 2.58 -3.74
N VAL A 226 20.86 3.18 -4.89
CA VAL A 226 20.64 2.51 -6.17
C VAL A 226 21.50 3.17 -7.26
N PRO A 227 21.85 2.44 -8.33
CA PRO A 227 22.47 3.04 -9.51
C PRO A 227 21.55 4.10 -10.17
N ASP A 228 22.11 4.88 -11.09
CA ASP A 228 21.35 5.94 -11.79
C ASP A 228 20.17 5.39 -12.63
N GLU A 229 20.38 4.23 -13.25
CA GLU A 229 19.34 3.41 -13.86
C GLU A 229 19.15 2.14 -13.02
N PHE A 230 17.93 1.92 -12.52
CA PHE A 230 17.64 0.85 -11.58
C PHE A 230 16.25 0.26 -11.79
N ILE A 231 16.05 -0.96 -11.30
CA ILE A 231 14.74 -1.63 -11.29
C ILE A 231 13.91 -0.99 -10.19
N ARG A 232 12.93 -0.14 -10.55
CA ARG A 232 12.05 0.52 -9.57
C ARG A 232 11.05 -0.47 -8.97
N ASP A 233 10.38 -1.21 -9.85
CA ASP A 233 9.30 -2.11 -9.48
C ASP A 233 9.20 -3.29 -10.46
N TYR A 234 8.50 -4.34 -10.08
CA TYR A 234 8.22 -5.51 -10.90
C TYR A 234 7.01 -6.26 -10.36
N PHE A 235 6.19 -6.81 -11.24
CA PHE A 235 5.13 -7.73 -10.88
C PHE A 235 5.40 -9.07 -11.56
N ILE A 236 5.48 -10.16 -10.79
CA ILE A 236 5.80 -11.49 -11.30
C ILE A 236 4.81 -12.48 -10.70
N HIS A 237 3.94 -13.05 -11.53
CA HIS A 237 2.87 -13.92 -11.06
C HIS A 237 2.56 -15.05 -12.05
N LEU A 238 1.82 -16.03 -11.56
CA LEU A 238 1.30 -17.10 -12.40
C LEU A 238 0.22 -16.53 -13.34
N LYS A 239 0.29 -16.86 -14.63
CA LYS A 239 -0.75 -16.49 -15.59
C LYS A 239 -2.05 -17.21 -15.25
N LYS A 240 -3.15 -16.48 -15.19
CA LYS A 240 -4.47 -17.06 -14.95
C LYS A 240 -4.90 -17.91 -16.15
N GLY A 241 -5.37 -19.13 -15.88
CA GLY A 241 -5.98 -20.00 -16.87
C GLY A 241 -7.46 -19.66 -17.09
N ASN A 242 -8.21 -20.61 -17.66
CA ASN A 242 -9.67 -20.48 -17.71
C ASN A 242 -10.26 -20.51 -16.29
N PRO A 243 -11.34 -19.77 -16.00
CA PRO A 243 -12.00 -19.83 -14.69
C PRO A 243 -12.37 -21.27 -14.29
N GLY A 244 -12.07 -21.63 -13.05
CA GLY A 244 -12.30 -22.97 -12.50
C GLY A 244 -11.23 -24.00 -12.87
N SER A 245 -10.21 -23.63 -13.65
CA SER A 245 -9.16 -24.57 -14.05
C SER A 245 -8.09 -24.78 -12.98
N VAL A 246 -7.52 -25.99 -12.97
CA VAL A 246 -6.32 -26.32 -12.20
C VAL A 246 -5.09 -25.98 -13.07
N PRO A 247 -4.12 -25.20 -12.57
CA PRO A 247 -2.91 -24.91 -13.33
C PRO A 247 -2.12 -26.17 -13.68
N ASP A 248 -1.66 -26.30 -14.93
CA ASP A 248 -0.76 -27.39 -15.34
C ASP A 248 0.65 -27.13 -14.82
N THR A 249 1.03 -27.78 -13.72
CA THR A 249 2.32 -27.61 -13.05
C THR A 249 3.52 -28.05 -13.89
N LYS A 250 3.31 -28.83 -14.97
CA LYS A 250 4.41 -29.27 -15.85
C LYS A 250 4.87 -28.18 -16.80
N ASN A 251 3.96 -27.31 -17.22
CA ASN A 251 4.22 -26.22 -18.17
C ASN A 251 3.47 -24.96 -17.74
N VAL A 252 3.80 -24.44 -16.56
CA VAL A 252 3.21 -23.19 -16.08
C VAL A 252 3.75 -22.00 -16.84
N VAL A 253 2.87 -21.03 -17.06
CA VAL A 253 3.24 -19.75 -17.64
C VAL A 253 3.31 -18.73 -16.52
N ILE A 254 4.50 -18.18 -16.28
CA ILE A 254 4.68 -17.00 -15.43
C ILE A 254 4.69 -15.77 -16.32
N THR A 255 3.99 -14.72 -15.90
CA THR A 255 3.89 -13.46 -16.62
C THR A 255 3.97 -12.28 -15.66
N GLY A 256 4.03 -11.08 -16.22
CA GLY A 256 4.14 -9.86 -15.46
C GLY A 256 4.96 -8.81 -16.20
N TRP A 257 5.58 -7.90 -15.44
CA TRP A 257 6.35 -6.80 -15.98
C TRP A 257 7.49 -6.38 -15.05
N ILE A 258 8.51 -5.73 -15.61
CA ILE A 258 9.58 -5.04 -14.88
C ILE A 258 9.54 -3.56 -15.26
N SER A 259 9.56 -2.68 -14.26
CA SER A 259 9.64 -1.23 -14.42
C SER A 259 11.01 -0.73 -14.00
N LEU A 260 11.69 -0.05 -14.91
CA LEU A 260 12.92 0.69 -14.64
C LEU A 260 12.58 2.09 -14.17
N ASN A 261 13.45 2.77 -13.44
CA ASN A 261 13.18 4.14 -12.98
C ASN A 261 13.09 5.20 -14.12
N LYS A 262 13.58 4.87 -15.31
CA LYS A 262 13.50 5.72 -16.50
C LYS A 262 13.55 4.83 -17.73
N LYS A 263 13.24 5.42 -18.89
CA LYS A 263 13.46 4.76 -20.18
C LYS A 263 14.98 4.61 -20.40
N PRO A 264 15.49 3.41 -20.76
CA PRO A 264 16.89 3.22 -21.11
C PRO A 264 17.33 4.11 -22.28
N ALA A 265 18.56 4.62 -22.23
CA ALA A 265 19.14 5.41 -23.32
C ALA A 265 19.60 4.56 -24.52
N ALA A 266 19.93 3.29 -24.26
CA ALA A 266 20.30 2.27 -25.24
C ALA A 266 19.60 0.95 -24.86
N GLU A 267 19.78 -0.10 -25.67
CA GLU A 267 19.16 -1.40 -25.40
C GLU A 267 19.65 -1.99 -24.07
N GLU A 268 18.73 -2.14 -23.11
CA GLU A 268 18.98 -2.70 -21.78
C GLU A 268 18.74 -4.21 -21.81
N THR A 269 19.65 -5.02 -21.25
CA THR A 269 19.41 -6.46 -21.07
C THR A 269 18.84 -6.70 -19.69
N LEU A 270 17.60 -7.20 -19.65
CA LEU A 270 16.96 -7.67 -18.42
C LEU A 270 17.08 -9.19 -18.32
N SER A 271 17.17 -9.68 -17.08
CA SER A 271 17.09 -11.11 -16.80
C SER A 271 16.30 -11.42 -15.55
N ILE A 272 15.55 -12.52 -15.61
CA ILE A 272 14.89 -13.15 -14.46
C ILE A 272 15.50 -14.54 -14.30
N GLU A 273 16.03 -14.81 -13.11
CA GLU A 273 16.63 -16.09 -12.74
C GLU A 273 15.85 -16.72 -11.58
N ILE A 274 15.58 -18.02 -11.69
CA ILE A 274 15.03 -18.87 -10.63
C ILE A 274 16.08 -19.96 -10.37
N PRO A 275 17.05 -19.73 -9.45
CA PRO A 275 18.21 -20.60 -9.31
C PRO A 275 17.87 -22.05 -8.98
N GLU A 276 16.83 -22.25 -8.14
CA GLU A 276 16.38 -23.59 -7.73
C GLU A 276 15.89 -24.44 -8.92
N LEU A 277 15.35 -23.80 -9.96
CA LEU A 277 14.86 -24.48 -11.16
C LEU A 277 15.87 -24.48 -12.30
N HIS A 278 17.11 -24.03 -12.04
CA HIS A 278 18.14 -23.81 -13.06
C HIS A 278 17.62 -23.00 -14.26
N PHE A 279 16.72 -22.06 -14.00
CA PHE A 279 16.01 -21.32 -15.03
C PHE A 279 16.52 -19.88 -15.13
N ILE A 280 16.81 -19.43 -16.36
CA ILE A 280 17.11 -18.03 -16.66
C ILE A 280 16.41 -17.61 -17.95
N LYS A 281 15.69 -16.50 -17.88
CA LYS A 281 15.12 -15.82 -19.04
C LYS A 281 15.81 -14.47 -19.21
N LYS A 282 16.40 -14.25 -20.38
CA LYS A 282 16.94 -12.94 -20.80
C LYS A 282 16.05 -12.34 -21.87
N PHE A 283 15.94 -11.03 -21.87
CA PHE A 283 15.25 -10.25 -22.90
C PHE A 283 15.81 -8.82 -22.94
N THR A 284 15.71 -8.18 -24.09
CA THR A 284 16.15 -6.80 -24.28
C THR A 284 14.97 -5.85 -24.24
N THR A 285 15.23 -4.60 -23.83
CA THR A 285 14.20 -3.57 -23.78
C THR A 285 14.75 -2.18 -24.05
N LEU A 286 13.88 -1.33 -24.63
CA LEU A 286 14.05 0.11 -24.74
C LEU A 286 12.90 0.85 -24.04
N SER A 287 12.06 0.13 -23.32
CA SER A 287 10.85 0.65 -22.68
C SER A 287 11.07 0.86 -21.19
N HIS A 288 10.37 1.85 -20.64
CA HIS A 288 10.33 2.10 -19.20
C HIS A 288 9.69 0.92 -18.42
N VAL A 289 8.61 0.34 -18.97
CA VAL A 289 7.98 -0.89 -18.46
C VAL A 289 8.11 -1.97 -19.52
N THR A 290 8.58 -3.14 -19.11
CA THR A 290 8.84 -4.28 -19.99
C THR A 290 7.97 -5.47 -19.56
N PRO A 291 6.89 -5.79 -20.28
CA PRO A 291 6.12 -7.00 -20.02
C PRO A 291 6.91 -8.24 -20.43
N PHE A 292 6.67 -9.36 -19.75
CA PHE A 292 7.28 -10.63 -20.09
C PHE A 292 6.30 -11.80 -19.91
N GLN A 293 6.64 -12.89 -20.58
CA GLN A 293 6.02 -14.19 -20.38
C GLN A 293 7.11 -15.26 -20.46
N MET A 294 7.09 -16.22 -19.54
CA MET A 294 8.04 -17.33 -19.50
C MET A 294 7.37 -18.64 -19.11
N ASN A 295 7.71 -19.71 -19.83
CA ASN A 295 7.29 -21.06 -19.48
C ASN A 295 8.34 -21.64 -18.54
N VAL A 296 7.93 -22.03 -17.34
CA VAL A 296 8.81 -22.55 -16.31
C VAL A 296 8.41 -23.99 -16.00
N PRO A 297 9.28 -24.99 -16.21
CA PRO A 297 8.95 -26.38 -15.92
C PRO A 297 8.99 -26.65 -14.41
N ASP A 298 8.24 -27.68 -13.99
CA ASP A 298 8.30 -28.28 -12.65
C ASP A 298 8.10 -27.30 -11.47
N LEU A 299 7.26 -26.28 -11.67
CA LEU A 299 6.92 -25.32 -10.63
C LEU A 299 5.97 -25.94 -9.59
N GLN A 300 6.29 -25.78 -8.31
CA GLN A 300 5.39 -26.12 -7.21
C GLN A 300 4.54 -24.89 -6.84
N LEU A 301 3.23 -25.08 -6.79
CA LEU A 301 2.30 -24.01 -6.43
C LEU A 301 2.29 -23.76 -4.92
N TRP A 302 2.25 -22.49 -4.54
CA TRP A 302 2.10 -22.05 -3.16
C TRP A 302 0.69 -22.39 -2.66
N SER A 303 0.61 -22.84 -1.41
CA SER A 303 -0.63 -23.02 -0.66
C SER A 303 -0.36 -22.99 0.85
N PRO A 304 -1.37 -22.85 1.73
CA PRO A 304 -1.17 -22.93 3.17
C PRO A 304 -0.45 -24.20 3.66
N ALA A 305 -0.73 -25.35 3.03
CA ALA A 305 -0.09 -26.62 3.40
C ALA A 305 1.34 -26.76 2.84
N HIS A 306 1.61 -26.11 1.70
CA HIS A 306 2.90 -26.14 1.02
C HIS A 306 3.27 -24.71 0.59
N PRO A 307 3.78 -23.87 1.52
CA PRO A 307 4.07 -22.46 1.26
C PRO A 307 5.37 -22.29 0.47
N LYS A 308 5.42 -22.85 -0.74
CA LYS A 308 6.60 -22.81 -1.58
C LYS A 308 6.88 -21.38 -2.04
N LEU A 309 8.06 -20.88 -1.68
CA LEU A 309 8.63 -19.65 -2.19
C LEU A 309 9.86 -19.98 -3.03
N TYR A 310 10.02 -19.26 -4.13
CA TYR A 310 11.21 -19.30 -4.97
C TYR A 310 12.00 -18.02 -4.80
N LYS A 311 13.32 -18.16 -4.70
CA LYS A 311 14.24 -17.03 -4.85
C LYS A 311 14.19 -16.58 -6.31
N ILE A 312 13.73 -15.35 -6.53
CA ILE A 312 13.71 -14.72 -7.85
C ILE A 312 14.79 -13.64 -7.86
N ILE A 313 15.74 -13.74 -8.80
CA ILE A 313 16.77 -12.72 -8.99
C ILE A 313 16.48 -11.99 -10.29
N ILE A 314 16.31 -10.68 -10.20
CA ILE A 314 16.09 -9.80 -11.35
C ILE A 314 17.36 -8.97 -11.52
N ARG A 315 17.84 -8.89 -12.77
CA ARG A 315 19.01 -8.07 -13.10
C ARG A 315 18.72 -7.18 -14.29
N SER A 316 19.20 -5.95 -14.18
CA SER A 316 19.42 -5.04 -15.30
C SER A 316 20.94 -4.97 -15.54
N ASN A 317 21.42 -4.09 -16.42
CA ASN A 317 22.85 -3.92 -16.65
C ASN A 317 23.58 -3.39 -15.40
N GLU A 318 22.96 -2.46 -14.68
CA GLU A 318 23.57 -1.74 -13.55
C GLU A 318 22.99 -2.14 -12.19
N ASP A 319 21.79 -2.75 -12.15
CA ASP A 319 21.07 -3.09 -10.92
C ASP A 319 20.75 -4.58 -10.77
N SER A 320 20.59 -5.02 -9.53
CA SER A 320 20.06 -6.35 -9.21
C SER A 320 19.26 -6.33 -7.92
N THR A 321 18.13 -7.03 -7.93
CA THR A 321 17.28 -7.25 -6.76
C THR A 321 16.89 -8.70 -6.63
N THR A 322 16.68 -9.15 -5.40
CA THR A 322 16.26 -10.51 -5.07
C THR A 322 15.00 -10.48 -4.23
N ASP A 323 14.02 -11.30 -4.58
CA ASP A 323 12.79 -11.49 -3.80
C ASP A 323 12.50 -12.97 -3.55
N GLN A 324 11.58 -13.23 -2.62
CA GLN A 324 10.98 -14.53 -2.37
C GLN A 324 9.52 -14.48 -2.81
N ILE A 325 9.17 -15.24 -3.86
CA ILE A 325 7.85 -15.20 -4.49
C ILE A 325 7.25 -16.59 -4.53
N GLY A 326 6.01 -16.71 -4.07
CA GLY A 326 5.18 -17.90 -4.26
C GLY A 326 4.25 -17.73 -5.46
N PHE A 327 3.88 -18.84 -6.10
CA PHE A 327 3.04 -18.84 -7.29
C PHE A 327 1.76 -19.62 -7.05
N ARG A 328 0.61 -18.98 -7.25
CA ARG A 328 -0.72 -19.56 -7.03
C ARG A 328 -1.76 -18.87 -7.90
N THR A 329 -2.83 -19.56 -8.24
CA THR A 329 -4.07 -18.91 -8.71
C THR A 329 -5.07 -18.79 -7.56
N ILE A 330 -5.84 -17.72 -7.54
CA ILE A 330 -6.95 -17.51 -6.63
C ILE A 330 -8.11 -16.87 -7.40
N GLU A 331 -9.33 -17.34 -7.19
CA GLU A 331 -10.53 -16.71 -7.75
C GLU A 331 -11.80 -17.07 -6.98
N ALA A 332 -12.79 -16.18 -7.05
CA ALA A 332 -14.17 -16.52 -6.77
C ALA A 332 -14.78 -17.18 -8.01
N PHE A 333 -15.36 -18.36 -7.83
CA PHE A 333 -16.01 -19.11 -8.90
C PHE A 333 -17.36 -19.61 -8.41
N HIS A 334 -18.44 -19.03 -8.94
CA HIS A 334 -19.80 -19.20 -8.43
C HIS A 334 -19.91 -18.89 -6.93
N LYS A 335 -20.10 -19.91 -6.08
CA LYS A 335 -20.23 -19.80 -4.63
C LYS A 335 -19.01 -20.34 -3.88
N GLN A 336 -17.90 -20.53 -4.58
CA GLN A 336 -16.67 -21.10 -4.04
C GLN A 336 -15.52 -20.13 -4.22
N VAL A 337 -14.56 -20.20 -3.30
CA VAL A 337 -13.22 -19.64 -3.51
C VAL A 337 -12.31 -20.80 -3.92
N LEU A 338 -11.62 -20.64 -5.04
CA LEU A 338 -10.71 -21.65 -5.59
C LEU A 338 -9.26 -21.18 -5.43
N LEU A 339 -8.45 -21.96 -4.72
CA LEU A 339 -6.98 -21.81 -4.67
C LEU A 339 -6.37 -22.92 -5.52
N ASN A 340 -5.61 -22.55 -6.56
CA ASN A 340 -5.02 -23.51 -7.51
C ASN A 340 -6.07 -24.46 -8.13
N GLY A 341 -7.27 -23.93 -8.42
CA GLY A 341 -8.40 -24.68 -8.97
C GLY A 341 -9.12 -25.60 -7.96
N LYS A 342 -8.75 -25.58 -6.69
CA LYS A 342 -9.38 -26.39 -5.63
C LYS A 342 -10.17 -25.50 -4.67
N SER A 343 -11.40 -25.90 -4.35
CA SER A 343 -12.22 -25.18 -3.38
C SER A 343 -11.58 -25.18 -2.00
N ILE A 344 -11.55 -24.01 -1.36
CA ILE A 344 -11.07 -23.83 0.00
C ILE A 344 -12.15 -23.23 0.89
N PHE A 345 -12.08 -23.57 2.17
CA PHE A 345 -12.78 -22.84 3.22
C PHE A 345 -11.77 -21.97 3.98
N MET A 346 -12.05 -20.68 4.07
CA MET A 346 -11.20 -19.71 4.76
C MET A 346 -11.53 -19.70 6.25
N ARG A 347 -10.77 -20.48 7.03
CA ARG A 347 -10.78 -20.44 8.50
C ARG A 347 -9.99 -19.22 8.93
N GLY A 348 -10.65 -18.07 8.87
CA GLY A 348 -10.07 -16.76 9.14
C GLY A 348 -10.16 -16.32 10.60
N ILE A 349 -9.21 -15.49 11.02
CA ILE A 349 -9.32 -14.65 12.21
C ILE A 349 -8.95 -13.20 11.84
N CYS A 350 -9.62 -12.22 12.44
CA CYS A 350 -9.24 -10.82 12.28
C CYS A 350 -8.21 -10.44 13.35
N MET A 351 -7.31 -9.54 13.02
CA MET A 351 -6.36 -8.97 13.97
C MET A 351 -6.19 -7.47 13.73
N HIS A 352 -5.55 -6.79 14.69
CA HIS A 352 -4.99 -5.45 14.54
C HIS A 352 -3.45 -5.53 14.51
N GLU A 353 -2.79 -4.53 13.93
CA GLU A 353 -1.32 -4.39 13.94
C GLU A 353 -0.86 -3.92 15.33
N GLU A 354 -1.06 -4.76 16.34
CA GLU A 354 -0.81 -4.43 17.75
C GLU A 354 -0.27 -5.65 18.50
N ILE A 355 0.66 -5.40 19.42
CA ILE A 355 1.13 -6.41 20.37
C ILE A 355 0.34 -6.26 21.67
N PRO A 356 -0.51 -7.23 22.06
CA PRO A 356 -1.44 -7.07 23.18
C PRO A 356 -0.75 -7.06 24.54
N GLU A 357 0.36 -7.78 24.72
CA GLU A 357 1.12 -7.87 25.98
C GLU A 357 1.73 -6.53 26.37
N VAL A 358 2.10 -5.74 25.35
CA VAL A 358 2.65 -4.39 25.48
C VAL A 358 1.96 -3.54 24.43
N PRO A 359 0.76 -2.98 24.70
CA PRO A 359 -0.09 -2.31 23.72
C PRO A 359 0.66 -1.25 22.91
N ARG A 360 1.13 -1.65 21.73
CA ARG A 360 1.98 -0.88 20.82
C ARG A 360 1.79 -1.37 19.40
N ARG A 361 2.15 -0.55 18.41
CA ARG A 361 2.18 -0.96 17.01
C ARG A 361 3.18 -2.10 16.80
N ALA A 362 2.74 -3.14 16.11
CA ALA A 362 3.62 -4.19 15.60
C ALA A 362 4.43 -3.66 14.41
N PHE A 363 5.73 -3.95 14.35
CA PHE A 363 6.62 -3.46 13.28
C PHE A 363 7.77 -4.41 12.94
N SER A 364 7.91 -5.52 13.67
CA SER A 364 9.07 -6.40 13.55
C SER A 364 8.71 -7.77 12.99
N ARG A 365 9.71 -8.50 12.51
CA ARG A 365 9.54 -9.91 12.12
C ARG A 365 9.12 -10.78 13.31
N GLN A 366 9.59 -10.46 14.51
CA GLN A 366 9.23 -11.18 15.71
C GLN A 366 7.76 -10.96 16.06
N ASP A 367 7.29 -9.71 16.00
CA ASP A 367 5.89 -9.34 16.20
C ASP A 367 4.98 -10.07 15.19
N ALA A 368 5.38 -10.11 13.91
CA ALA A 368 4.64 -10.82 12.88
C ALA A 368 4.59 -12.34 13.14
N LEU A 369 5.70 -12.94 13.60
CA LEU A 369 5.72 -14.36 13.95
C LEU A 369 4.84 -14.68 15.14
N GLU A 370 4.87 -13.84 16.18
CA GLU A 370 4.03 -13.99 17.38
C GLU A 370 2.54 -14.01 17.00
N LEU A 371 2.05 -12.95 16.36
CA LEU A 371 0.66 -12.83 15.93
C LEU A 371 0.22 -13.95 14.98
N LEU A 372 1.06 -14.32 14.00
CA LEU A 372 0.72 -15.36 13.03
C LEU A 372 0.83 -16.78 13.60
N ASN A 373 1.68 -17.02 14.60
CA ASN A 373 1.74 -18.30 15.29
C ASN A 373 0.47 -18.53 16.10
N GLU A 374 -0.04 -17.53 16.82
CA GLU A 374 -1.31 -17.63 17.54
C GLU A 374 -2.47 -17.98 16.60
N ALA A 375 -2.56 -17.30 15.44
CA ALA A 375 -3.56 -17.63 14.43
C ALA A 375 -3.42 -19.08 13.93
N LYS A 376 -2.19 -19.56 13.75
CA LYS A 376 -1.91 -20.93 13.29
C LYS A 376 -2.23 -21.97 14.37
N GLU A 377 -1.93 -21.69 15.64
CA GLU A 377 -2.28 -22.53 16.79
C GLU A 377 -3.80 -22.64 16.95
N LEU A 378 -4.55 -21.57 16.66
CA LEU A 378 -6.00 -21.57 16.58
C LEU A 378 -6.56 -22.42 15.41
N GLY A 379 -5.70 -22.89 14.50
CA GLY A 379 -6.08 -23.70 13.34
C GLY A 379 -6.51 -22.89 12.11
N CYS A 380 -6.23 -21.58 12.10
CA CYS A 380 -6.54 -20.71 10.97
C CYS A 380 -5.66 -21.02 9.75
N ASN A 381 -6.21 -20.80 8.57
CA ASN A 381 -5.46 -20.78 7.30
C ASN A 381 -5.49 -19.41 6.63
N MET A 382 -6.16 -18.43 7.25
CA MET A 382 -6.26 -17.06 6.77
C MET A 382 -6.23 -16.08 7.95
N VAL A 383 -5.70 -14.90 7.73
CA VAL A 383 -5.88 -13.72 8.61
C VAL A 383 -6.47 -12.56 7.83
N ARG A 384 -7.34 -11.79 8.47
CA ARG A 384 -7.76 -10.46 8.02
C ARG A 384 -6.96 -9.41 8.77
N LEU A 385 -6.11 -8.70 8.05
CA LEU A 385 -5.26 -7.64 8.57
C LEU A 385 -6.08 -6.34 8.59
N ALA A 386 -6.86 -6.15 9.65
CA ALA A 386 -7.79 -5.04 9.81
C ALA A 386 -7.11 -3.82 10.45
N HIS A 387 -7.48 -2.57 10.13
CA HIS A 387 -8.33 -2.08 9.04
C HIS A 387 -7.51 -1.23 8.06
N TYR A 388 -6.24 -1.59 7.89
CA TYR A 388 -5.24 -0.81 7.17
C TYR A 388 -4.09 -1.72 6.74
N PRO A 389 -3.24 -1.30 5.78
CA PRO A 389 -2.10 -2.12 5.36
C PRO A 389 -1.11 -2.27 6.52
N TYR A 390 -0.74 -3.50 6.89
CA TYR A 390 0.27 -3.75 7.94
C TYR A 390 1.67 -3.56 7.38
N ASP A 391 2.72 -3.64 8.20
CA ASP A 391 4.11 -3.65 7.79
C ASP A 391 4.34 -4.76 6.77
N GLY A 392 5.13 -4.48 5.72
CA GLY A 392 5.40 -5.46 4.66
C GLY A 392 6.10 -6.74 5.17
N THR A 393 6.67 -6.72 6.38
CA THR A 393 7.17 -7.91 7.05
C THR A 393 6.04 -8.88 7.40
N MET A 394 4.85 -8.40 7.77
CA MET A 394 3.71 -9.25 8.11
C MET A 394 3.31 -10.15 6.93
N THR A 395 3.12 -9.57 5.74
CA THR A 395 2.73 -10.33 4.54
C THR A 395 3.84 -11.26 4.05
N ARG A 396 5.11 -10.89 4.22
CA ARG A 396 6.26 -11.78 3.95
C ARG A 396 6.35 -12.95 4.92
N VAL A 397 6.03 -12.75 6.20
CA VAL A 397 5.97 -13.84 7.18
C VAL A 397 4.78 -14.74 6.86
N ALA A 398 3.60 -14.19 6.53
CA ALA A 398 2.44 -14.96 6.10
C ALA A 398 2.71 -15.82 4.84
N ASP A 399 3.42 -15.26 3.85
CA ASP A 399 3.94 -16.00 2.67
C ASP A 399 4.74 -17.23 3.11
N SER A 400 5.67 -17.06 4.05
CA SER A 400 6.56 -18.12 4.52
C SER A 400 5.88 -19.16 5.41
N MET A 401 4.84 -18.77 6.16
CA MET A 401 4.14 -19.64 7.11
C MET A 401 2.97 -20.41 6.49
N GLY A 402 2.55 -20.03 5.28
CA GLY A 402 1.40 -20.59 4.59
C GLY A 402 0.08 -20.09 5.17
N ILE A 403 -0.06 -18.77 5.33
CA ILE A 403 -1.28 -18.15 5.83
C ILE A 403 -1.82 -17.22 4.76
N LEU A 404 -3.08 -17.40 4.37
CA LEU A 404 -3.76 -16.50 3.43
C LEU A 404 -4.02 -15.14 4.09
N VAL A 405 -4.00 -14.07 3.31
CA VAL A 405 -4.15 -12.71 3.82
C VAL A 405 -5.25 -11.98 3.07
N TRP A 406 -6.15 -11.37 3.85
CA TRP A 406 -6.99 -10.26 3.44
C TRP A 406 -6.32 -8.97 3.90
N SER A 407 -5.98 -8.08 2.97
CA SER A 407 -5.36 -6.78 3.24
C SER A 407 -6.32 -5.65 2.88
N GLU A 408 -6.37 -4.59 3.68
CA GLU A 408 -7.45 -3.59 3.64
C GLU A 408 -6.90 -2.15 3.76
N ILE A 409 -7.58 -1.18 3.16
CA ILE A 409 -7.34 0.27 3.40
C ILE A 409 -8.37 0.85 4.39
N PRO A 410 -8.04 1.93 5.13
CA PRO A 410 -8.88 2.44 6.21
C PRO A 410 -10.04 3.35 5.74
N VAL A 411 -10.72 2.97 4.66
CA VAL A 411 -12.02 3.54 4.29
C VAL A 411 -13.06 2.94 5.22
N TYR A 412 -13.21 3.57 6.39
CA TYR A 412 -13.88 3.01 7.55
C TYR A 412 -14.98 3.93 8.02
N TRP A 413 -16.18 3.39 8.23
CA TRP A 413 -17.35 4.12 8.73
C TRP A 413 -17.71 5.37 7.90
N THR A 414 -17.59 6.56 8.48
CA THR A 414 -18.24 7.80 8.03
C THR A 414 -17.31 8.71 7.21
N ILE A 415 -16.53 8.10 6.31
CA ILE A 415 -15.71 8.81 5.32
C ILE A 415 -16.58 9.81 4.52
N ASP A 416 -16.02 10.97 4.19
CA ASP A 416 -16.70 11.94 3.32
C ASP A 416 -16.63 11.48 1.84
N PHE A 417 -17.54 10.59 1.48
CA PHE A 417 -17.64 10.00 0.14
C PHE A 417 -17.98 11.01 -0.97
N THR A 418 -18.28 12.27 -0.65
CA THR A 418 -18.55 13.33 -1.63
C THR A 418 -17.32 14.14 -1.97
N ASN A 419 -16.26 14.04 -1.17
CA ASN A 419 -15.06 14.84 -1.33
C ASN A 419 -14.05 14.13 -2.27
N LYS A 420 -13.72 14.78 -3.38
CA LYS A 420 -12.76 14.25 -4.36
C LYS A 420 -11.35 14.07 -3.81
N GLN A 421 -10.91 14.91 -2.87
CA GLN A 421 -9.59 14.79 -2.26
C GLN A 421 -9.50 13.57 -1.33
N VAL A 422 -10.62 13.25 -0.67
CA VAL A 422 -10.74 12.04 0.15
C VAL A 422 -10.67 10.79 -0.73
N LEU A 423 -11.33 10.81 -1.91
CA LEU A 423 -11.21 9.72 -2.89
C LEU A 423 -9.76 9.56 -3.37
N GLN A 424 -9.10 10.65 -3.75
CA GLN A 424 -7.70 10.63 -4.18
C GLN A 424 -6.76 10.08 -3.10
N ASN A 425 -7.00 10.42 -1.83
CA ASN A 425 -6.24 9.88 -0.70
C ASN A 425 -6.48 8.36 -0.55
N ALA A 426 -7.74 7.90 -0.62
CA ALA A 426 -8.07 6.48 -0.57
C ALA A 426 -7.47 5.70 -1.75
N GLU A 427 -7.54 6.23 -2.97
CA GLU A 427 -6.92 5.66 -4.17
C GLU A 427 -5.39 5.59 -4.05
N ALA A 428 -4.75 6.61 -3.50
CA ALA A 428 -3.31 6.61 -3.25
C ALA A 428 -2.92 5.52 -2.25
N GLN A 429 -3.63 5.42 -1.11
CA GLN A 429 -3.37 4.37 -0.12
C GLN A 429 -3.63 2.96 -0.67
N LEU A 430 -4.67 2.78 -1.50
CA LEU A 430 -4.94 1.53 -2.22
C LEU A 430 -3.79 1.17 -3.17
N THR A 431 -3.35 2.15 -3.96
CA THR A 431 -2.26 1.98 -4.91
C THR A 431 -0.98 1.58 -4.19
N ASP A 432 -0.62 2.28 -3.10
CA ASP A 432 0.59 1.97 -2.34
C ASP A 432 0.54 0.59 -1.67
N MET A 433 -0.62 0.18 -1.13
CA MET A 433 -0.82 -1.16 -0.58
C MET A 433 -0.59 -2.24 -1.66
N ILE A 434 -1.23 -2.10 -2.82
CA ILE A 434 -1.14 -3.07 -3.91
C ILE A 434 0.28 -3.08 -4.48
N THR A 435 0.86 -1.91 -4.80
CA THR A 435 2.23 -1.80 -5.32
C THR A 435 3.24 -2.46 -4.38
N ARG A 436 3.11 -2.29 -3.06
CA ARG A 436 4.05 -2.91 -2.11
C ARG A 436 3.95 -4.44 -2.08
N ASP A 437 2.73 -4.97 -2.17
CA ASP A 437 2.42 -6.36 -1.84
C ASP A 437 1.95 -7.23 -3.03
N HIS A 438 1.92 -6.72 -4.26
CA HIS A 438 1.48 -7.46 -5.45
C HIS A 438 2.24 -8.78 -5.70
N ASN A 439 3.47 -8.94 -5.19
CA ASN A 439 4.26 -10.17 -5.28
C ASN A 439 4.08 -11.13 -4.08
N ARG A 440 3.16 -10.85 -3.15
CA ARG A 440 2.90 -11.69 -1.95
C ARG A 440 1.83 -12.74 -2.21
N ALA A 441 2.22 -14.00 -2.35
CA ALA A 441 1.31 -15.09 -2.70
C ALA A 441 0.17 -15.29 -1.67
N SER A 442 0.48 -15.06 -0.39
CA SER A 442 -0.44 -15.10 0.75
C SER A 442 -1.60 -14.15 0.61
N VAL A 443 -1.36 -12.93 0.11
CA VAL A 443 -2.42 -11.94 -0.07
C VAL A 443 -3.35 -12.41 -1.18
N ILE A 444 -4.62 -12.62 -0.86
CA ILE A 444 -5.62 -13.13 -1.79
C ILE A 444 -6.80 -12.17 -2.00
N ILE A 445 -6.99 -11.23 -1.08
CA ILE A 445 -8.08 -10.27 -1.10
C ILE A 445 -7.54 -8.87 -0.84
N TRP A 446 -7.87 -7.94 -1.73
CA TRP A 446 -7.79 -6.51 -1.48
C TRP A 446 -9.16 -6.00 -1.02
N SER A 447 -9.20 -5.36 0.15
CA SER A 447 -10.44 -4.77 0.65
C SER A 447 -10.41 -3.26 0.57
N VAL A 448 -11.48 -2.70 0.00
CA VAL A 448 -11.61 -1.26 -0.25
C VAL A 448 -12.33 -0.51 0.87
N GLY A 449 -12.77 -1.20 1.94
CA GLY A 449 -13.36 -0.54 3.11
C GLY A 449 -14.21 -1.45 4.01
N ASN A 450 -14.71 -0.87 5.10
CA ASN A 450 -15.45 -1.57 6.15
C ASN A 450 -16.60 -0.73 6.74
N GLU A 451 -17.79 -1.34 6.85
CA GLU A 451 -18.97 -0.83 7.58
C GLU A 451 -19.32 0.63 7.23
N THR A 452 -19.43 0.88 5.93
CA THR A 452 -19.66 2.21 5.39
C THR A 452 -21.15 2.42 5.09
N PRO A 453 -21.80 3.50 5.58
CA PRO A 453 -23.22 3.72 5.40
C PRO A 453 -23.66 3.74 3.93
N VAL A 454 -24.72 2.98 3.62
CA VAL A 454 -25.19 2.80 2.24
C VAL A 454 -25.87 4.07 1.72
N ASN A 455 -25.27 4.67 0.68
CA ASN A 455 -25.88 5.69 -0.17
C ASN A 455 -25.20 5.70 -1.56
N ALA A 456 -25.73 6.50 -2.50
CA ALA A 456 -25.21 6.56 -3.87
C ALA A 456 -23.76 7.09 -3.95
N ALA A 457 -23.41 8.11 -3.15
CA ALA A 457 -22.06 8.67 -3.15
C ALA A 457 -21.04 7.64 -2.64
N ARG A 458 -21.33 6.96 -1.52
CA ARG A 458 -20.53 5.86 -0.99
C ARG A 458 -20.36 4.75 -2.03
N THR A 459 -21.45 4.34 -2.68
CA THR A 459 -21.41 3.23 -3.65
C THR A 459 -20.53 3.57 -4.85
N ASN A 460 -20.65 4.79 -5.40
CA ASN A 460 -19.79 5.24 -6.49
C ASN A 460 -18.32 5.34 -6.05
N PHE A 461 -18.05 5.92 -4.88
CA PHE A 461 -16.70 6.04 -4.32
C PHE A 461 -16.02 4.67 -4.20
N MET A 462 -16.68 3.71 -3.57
CA MET A 462 -16.10 2.38 -3.35
C MET A 462 -16.03 1.56 -4.63
N HIS A 463 -16.98 1.71 -5.56
CA HIS A 463 -16.90 1.10 -6.88
C HIS A 463 -15.69 1.61 -7.67
N THR A 464 -15.39 2.93 -7.61
CA THR A 464 -14.16 3.48 -8.20
C THR A 464 -12.92 2.82 -7.60
N LEU A 465 -12.86 2.63 -6.28
CA LEU A 465 -11.74 1.92 -5.65
C LEU A 465 -11.63 0.44 -6.10
N ILE A 466 -12.77 -0.24 -6.32
CA ILE A 466 -12.77 -1.61 -6.83
C ILE A 466 -12.20 -1.66 -8.26
N ASP A 467 -12.66 -0.77 -9.14
CA ASP A 467 -12.15 -0.66 -10.51
C ASP A 467 -10.63 -0.36 -10.52
N SER A 468 -10.18 0.53 -9.63
CA SER A 468 -8.76 0.83 -9.46
C SER A 468 -7.96 -0.40 -9.00
N ALA A 469 -8.48 -1.17 -8.03
CA ALA A 469 -7.84 -2.39 -7.55
C ALA A 469 -7.69 -3.43 -8.67
N HIS A 470 -8.76 -3.69 -9.45
CA HIS A 470 -8.70 -4.61 -10.59
C HIS A 470 -7.77 -4.13 -11.71
N THR A 471 -7.65 -2.81 -11.90
CA THR A 471 -6.72 -2.23 -12.88
C THR A 471 -5.26 -2.42 -12.45
N LEU A 472 -4.98 -2.34 -11.15
CA LEU A 472 -3.63 -2.49 -10.58
C LEU A 472 -3.22 -3.96 -10.44
N ASP A 473 -4.17 -4.85 -10.14
CA ASP A 473 -3.93 -6.27 -9.90
C ASP A 473 -5.15 -7.11 -10.29
N ASP A 474 -5.04 -7.87 -11.38
CA ASP A 474 -6.07 -8.78 -11.88
C ASP A 474 -5.91 -10.22 -11.33
N THR A 475 -4.99 -10.44 -10.39
CA THR A 475 -4.63 -11.78 -9.86
C THR A 475 -5.24 -12.10 -8.51
N ARG A 476 -5.88 -11.13 -7.86
CA ARG A 476 -6.50 -11.24 -6.54
C ARG A 476 -7.96 -10.84 -6.59
N MET A 477 -8.72 -11.30 -5.61
CA MET A 477 -10.11 -10.89 -5.44
C MET A 477 -10.17 -9.51 -4.78
N VAL A 478 -11.20 -8.74 -5.09
CA VAL A 478 -11.51 -7.47 -4.44
C VAL A 478 -12.81 -7.60 -3.64
N SER A 479 -12.81 -7.10 -2.42
CA SER A 479 -13.94 -7.18 -1.50
C SER A 479 -14.08 -5.92 -0.65
N ALA A 480 -15.07 -5.91 0.24
CA ALA A 480 -15.28 -4.94 1.29
C ALA A 480 -16.11 -5.60 2.40
N ALA A 481 -15.94 -5.16 3.65
CA ALA A 481 -16.81 -5.60 4.74
C ALA A 481 -18.11 -4.80 4.73
N LEU A 482 -19.19 -5.42 4.25
CA LEU A 482 -20.53 -4.84 4.16
C LEU A 482 -21.29 -5.03 5.49
N GLU A 483 -22.48 -4.44 5.58
CA GLU A 483 -23.35 -4.54 6.76
C GLU A 483 -24.58 -5.43 6.50
N VAL A 484 -25.03 -6.10 7.56
CA VAL A 484 -26.31 -6.82 7.56
C VAL A 484 -27.45 -5.84 7.78
N ASN A 485 -28.51 -6.02 7.00
CA ASN A 485 -29.75 -5.25 7.13
C ASN A 485 -30.85 -6.16 7.68
N TYR A 486 -31.64 -5.67 8.64
CA TYR A 486 -32.84 -6.38 9.10
C TYR A 486 -34.07 -5.89 8.36
N ASN A 487 -34.69 -6.75 7.57
CA ASN A 487 -35.93 -6.46 6.88
C ASN A 487 -37.12 -6.81 7.79
N GLY A 488 -37.62 -5.83 8.55
CA GLY A 488 -38.71 -6.04 9.50
C GLY A 488 -40.01 -6.59 8.91
N ASN A 489 -40.30 -6.29 7.63
CA ASN A 489 -41.50 -6.78 6.94
C ASN A 489 -41.40 -8.29 6.64
N LYS A 490 -40.23 -8.74 6.20
CA LYS A 490 -39.97 -10.16 5.93
C LYS A 490 -39.52 -10.94 7.17
N ARG A 491 -39.14 -10.22 8.24
CA ARG A 491 -38.49 -10.74 9.46
C ARG A 491 -37.25 -11.58 9.14
N ILE A 492 -36.43 -11.10 8.20
CA ILE A 492 -35.17 -11.74 7.81
C ILE A 492 -34.00 -10.76 7.91
N HIS A 493 -32.83 -11.30 8.19
CA HIS A 493 -31.53 -10.67 8.01
C HIS A 493 -31.10 -10.88 6.55
N GLU A 494 -30.70 -9.82 5.87
CA GLU A 494 -30.25 -9.85 4.48
C GLU A 494 -29.03 -8.94 4.29
N VAL A 495 -28.09 -9.36 3.44
CA VAL A 495 -27.01 -8.50 2.97
C VAL A 495 -27.48 -7.82 1.69
N ASN A 496 -28.16 -6.69 1.86
CA ASN A 496 -28.72 -5.90 0.76
C ASN A 496 -27.94 -4.59 0.58
N ASP A 497 -26.74 -4.72 0.01
CA ASP A 497 -25.86 -3.60 -0.30
C ASP A 497 -25.57 -3.58 -1.81
N PRO A 498 -25.83 -2.46 -2.53
CA PRO A 498 -25.57 -2.36 -3.96
C PRO A 498 -24.09 -2.58 -4.34
N LEU A 499 -23.15 -2.37 -3.42
CA LEU A 499 -21.73 -2.63 -3.63
C LEU A 499 -21.44 -4.13 -3.87
N GLY A 500 -22.31 -5.02 -3.37
CA GLY A 500 -22.23 -6.47 -3.56
C GLY A 500 -22.20 -6.92 -5.04
N LYS A 501 -22.61 -6.05 -5.98
CA LYS A 501 -22.56 -6.31 -7.42
C LYS A 501 -21.17 -6.17 -8.04
N TYR A 502 -20.27 -5.46 -7.36
CA TYR A 502 -18.96 -5.07 -7.90
C TYR A 502 -17.81 -5.86 -7.27
N VAL A 503 -17.99 -6.37 -6.05
CA VAL A 503 -17.00 -7.21 -5.37
C VAL A 503 -16.97 -8.63 -5.94
N ASP A 504 -15.79 -9.25 -5.95
CA ASP A 504 -15.63 -10.66 -6.33
C ASP A 504 -16.17 -11.60 -5.25
N LEU A 505 -16.08 -11.17 -3.99
CA LEU A 505 -16.53 -11.89 -2.81
C LEU A 505 -17.34 -10.97 -1.92
N VAL A 506 -18.59 -11.32 -1.65
CA VAL A 506 -19.42 -10.62 -0.66
C VAL A 506 -18.98 -11.03 0.74
N ALA A 507 -18.48 -10.09 1.52
CA ALA A 507 -18.19 -10.24 2.94
C ALA A 507 -19.00 -9.24 3.75
N PHE A 508 -19.33 -9.58 4.98
CA PHE A 508 -20.12 -8.71 5.84
C PHE A 508 -19.80 -8.98 7.32
N ASN A 509 -20.00 -7.96 8.15
CA ASN A 509 -19.88 -8.09 9.60
C ASN A 509 -21.25 -8.35 10.22
N GLU A 510 -21.30 -9.23 11.22
CA GLU A 510 -22.51 -9.56 11.99
C GLU A 510 -22.12 -9.91 13.43
N TYR A 511 -22.93 -9.45 14.37
CA TYR A 511 -22.72 -9.56 15.82
C TYR A 511 -23.97 -10.06 16.56
N LEU A 512 -24.76 -10.95 15.93
CA LEU A 512 -25.79 -11.72 16.63
C LEU A 512 -25.18 -12.42 17.85
N GLY A 513 -25.88 -12.34 18.98
CA GLY A 513 -25.36 -12.83 20.26
C GLY A 513 -24.56 -11.80 21.07
N TRP A 514 -24.29 -10.63 20.47
CA TRP A 514 -23.68 -9.48 21.12
C TRP A 514 -24.50 -8.20 20.85
N TYR A 515 -24.10 -7.32 19.93
CA TYR A 515 -24.86 -6.11 19.56
C TYR A 515 -26.23 -6.45 18.96
N GLY A 516 -26.34 -7.58 18.27
CA GLY A 516 -27.61 -8.08 17.73
C GLY A 516 -28.60 -8.59 18.78
N GLY A 517 -28.23 -8.63 20.06
CA GLY A 517 -28.98 -9.16 21.21
C GLY A 517 -28.35 -10.45 21.78
N LEU A 518 -29.04 -11.14 22.69
CA LEU A 518 -28.48 -12.32 23.40
C LEU A 518 -28.16 -13.51 22.47
N PRO A 519 -27.26 -14.43 22.87
CA PRO A 519 -26.84 -15.60 22.06
C PRO A 519 -27.99 -16.45 21.50
N ASP A 520 -29.13 -16.53 22.19
CA ASP A 520 -30.31 -17.26 21.69
C ASP A 520 -30.83 -16.70 20.36
N LYS A 521 -30.59 -15.42 20.06
CA LYS A 521 -30.98 -14.84 18.78
C LYS A 521 -30.27 -15.48 17.59
N CYS A 522 -29.08 -16.04 17.76
CA CYS A 522 -28.38 -16.76 16.69
C CYS A 522 -29.19 -17.98 16.21
N ARG A 523 -29.98 -18.61 17.10
CA ARG A 523 -30.82 -19.78 16.77
C ARG A 523 -32.12 -19.39 16.08
N THR A 524 -32.62 -18.18 16.36
CA THR A 524 -33.93 -17.71 15.87
C THR A 524 -33.82 -16.74 14.69
N ALA A 525 -32.62 -16.28 14.36
CA ALA A 525 -32.39 -15.41 13.23
C ALA A 525 -32.72 -16.13 11.91
N ASN A 526 -33.54 -15.48 11.09
CA ASN A 526 -33.93 -15.97 9.78
C ASN A 526 -33.12 -15.22 8.71
N TRP A 527 -32.52 -15.92 7.74
CA TRP A 527 -31.63 -15.33 6.74
C TRP A 527 -32.23 -15.44 5.33
N GLY A 528 -32.10 -14.36 4.56
CA GLY A 528 -32.63 -14.20 3.21
C GLY A 528 -31.65 -14.42 2.09
#